data_AF-A0A0C1Y060-F1
#
_entry.id   AF-A0A0C1Y060-F1
#
_cell.length_a   1.000
_cell.length_b   1.000
_cell.length_c   1.000
_cell.angle_alpha   90.00
_cell.angle_beta   90.00
_cell.angle_gamma   90.00
#
_symmetry.space_group_name_H-M   'P 1'
#
loop_
_entity.id
_entity.type
_entity.pdbx_description
1 polymer ?
#
loop_
_entity_poly.entity_id
_entity_poly.type
_entity_poly.pdbx_seq_one_letter_code
_entity_poly.pdbx_strand_id
1 'polypeptide(L)'
;MYPPFDAAPTEARVQRFWELGASFGMERNAYHNYLNEIVSDRYALINGLQILRDELQFAAASETDVKACGADMSLPSVVTTLAYTNCGDRVHQGEATKRYRDVVAARFATMSEIGELKLEAFFPAGGGTDNGATLAHVTVAHELDETLKRRVYEGNSQSMSLVAIDLKTHVGRLRENGQQVYGTTRESPWREPRAACGAIVGALTHYDPNNLIHRRIRDDLRERNFHFLSNNQILTKDGVDITMAIASVLVAVRGIRDTAMAVSQEMDERGLAHLTASTTVNRPSRDDLVIYLARATVFNGKIRIQSLGTEADKYGGRLVDYRGEKRLQLSYGDWDMNNLPIEEIPYRVRSSGL
;
A
#
# COMPACT_ATOMS: atom_id res chain seq x y z
N MET A 1 -18.74 33.94 0.87
CA MET A 1 -17.97 33.51 -0.31
C MET A 1 -16.76 32.79 0.23
N TYR A 2 -16.69 31.49 0.02
CA TYR A 2 -15.65 30.62 0.57
C TYR A 2 -14.33 30.86 -0.17
N PRO A 3 -13.17 30.72 0.50
CA PRO A 3 -11.92 30.86 -0.21
C PRO A 3 -11.75 29.67 -1.17
N PRO A 4 -11.39 29.92 -2.44
CA PRO A 4 -11.10 28.84 -3.38
C PRO A 4 -9.93 28.00 -2.85
N PHE A 5 -9.88 26.72 -3.23
CA PHE A 5 -8.77 25.86 -2.87
C PHE A 5 -7.45 26.39 -3.46
N ASP A 6 -6.45 26.59 -2.60
CA ASP A 6 -5.08 26.90 -3.01
C ASP A 6 -4.28 25.60 -3.12
N ALA A 7 -4.23 25.05 -4.34
CA ALA A 7 -3.52 23.80 -4.62
C ALA A 7 -1.99 23.95 -4.61
N ALA A 8 -1.44 25.16 -4.76
CA ALA A 8 -0.02 25.37 -5.02
C ALA A 8 0.90 24.84 -3.90
N PRO A 9 0.60 25.03 -2.60
CA PRO A 9 1.38 24.43 -1.52
C PRO A 9 1.38 22.90 -1.56
N THR A 10 0.25 22.27 -1.89
CA THR A 10 0.13 20.81 -1.96
C THR A 10 0.85 20.26 -3.19
N GLU A 11 0.75 20.92 -4.34
CA GLU A 11 1.54 20.61 -5.53
C GLU A 11 3.05 20.64 -5.22
N ALA A 12 3.51 21.64 -4.45
CA ALA A 12 4.90 21.73 -4.01
C ALA A 12 5.32 20.61 -3.05
N ARG A 13 4.42 20.11 -2.19
CA ARG A 13 4.67 18.91 -1.37
C ARG A 13 4.75 17.64 -2.22
N VAL A 14 3.85 17.49 -3.19
CA VAL A 14 3.86 16.37 -4.14
C VAL A 14 5.14 16.36 -4.97
N GLN A 15 5.61 17.50 -5.46
CA GLN A 15 6.88 17.57 -6.19
C GLN A 15 8.06 17.16 -5.32
N ARG A 16 8.18 17.69 -4.10
CA ARG A 16 9.24 17.28 -3.14
C ARG A 16 9.17 15.80 -2.78
N PHE A 17 7.98 15.23 -2.67
CA PHE A 17 7.81 13.79 -2.48
C PHE A 17 8.42 12.99 -3.64
N TRP A 18 8.20 13.41 -4.88
CA TRP A 18 8.76 12.73 -6.06
C TRP A 18 10.27 12.90 -6.23
N GLU A 19 10.89 13.83 -5.50
CA GLU A 19 12.35 13.96 -5.38
C GLU A 19 12.96 13.00 -4.35
N LEU A 20 12.14 12.36 -3.49
CA LEU A 20 12.64 11.38 -2.53
C LEU A 20 13.10 10.11 -3.25
N GLY A 21 14.27 9.61 -2.88
CA GLY A 21 14.71 8.27 -3.26
C GLY A 21 13.83 7.21 -2.60
N ALA A 22 13.66 6.08 -3.29
CA ALA A 22 12.97 4.90 -2.75
C ALA A 22 13.71 3.63 -3.17
N SER A 23 13.61 2.58 -2.36
CA SER A 23 14.29 1.32 -2.64
C SER A 23 13.32 0.19 -2.94
N PHE A 24 13.20 -0.13 -4.22
CA PHE A 24 12.29 -1.15 -4.70
C PHE A 24 12.93 -2.55 -4.78
N GLY A 25 12.09 -3.58 -4.67
CA GLY A 25 12.42 -4.94 -5.09
C GLY A 25 13.40 -5.72 -4.20
N MET A 26 13.85 -5.18 -3.07
CA MET A 26 14.71 -5.91 -2.12
C MET A 26 13.95 -6.28 -0.85
N GLU A 27 14.13 -7.52 -0.39
CA GLU A 27 13.71 -7.92 0.94
C GLU A 27 14.44 -7.15 2.03
N ARG A 28 13.69 -6.44 2.86
CA ARG A 28 14.21 -5.69 4.00
C ARG A 28 13.35 -5.92 5.23
N ASN A 29 13.88 -5.54 6.39
CA ASN A 29 13.10 -5.59 7.62
C ASN A 29 11.88 -4.66 7.49
N ALA A 30 10.72 -5.13 7.97
CA ALA A 30 9.46 -4.38 7.91
C ALA A 30 9.62 -2.94 8.44
N TYR A 31 10.28 -2.77 9.59
CA TYR A 31 10.53 -1.46 10.20
C TYR A 31 11.27 -0.50 9.26
N HIS A 32 12.27 -0.99 8.53
CA HIS A 32 13.05 -0.18 7.61
C HIS A 32 12.19 0.28 6.42
N ASN A 33 11.40 -0.61 5.81
CA ASN A 33 10.53 -0.21 4.70
C ASN A 33 9.41 0.72 5.17
N TYR A 34 8.79 0.42 6.31
CA TYR A 34 7.70 1.25 6.82
C TYR A 34 8.18 2.67 7.15
N LEU A 35 9.36 2.83 7.76
CA LEU A 35 9.88 4.16 8.05
C LEU A 35 10.36 4.90 6.81
N ASN A 36 11.19 4.25 5.98
CA ASN A 36 11.92 4.94 4.91
C ASN A 36 11.13 5.05 3.61
N GLU A 37 10.09 4.24 3.41
CA GLU A 37 9.35 4.18 2.14
C GLU A 37 7.84 4.46 2.29
N ILE A 38 7.30 4.47 3.52
CA ILE A 38 5.86 4.76 3.75
C ILE A 38 5.69 5.99 4.64
N VAL A 39 6.35 6.01 5.80
CA VAL A 39 6.21 7.11 6.77
C VAL A 39 6.88 8.38 6.26
N SER A 40 8.11 8.30 5.76
CA SER A 40 8.83 9.42 5.11
C SER A 40 8.01 10.05 3.99
N ASP A 41 7.51 9.21 3.08
CA ASP A 41 6.69 9.56 1.94
C ASP A 41 5.46 10.39 2.36
N ARG A 42 4.69 9.89 3.32
CA ARG A 42 3.51 10.60 3.83
C ARG A 42 3.86 11.87 4.58
N TYR A 43 4.93 11.88 5.37
CA TYR A 43 5.38 13.10 6.03
C TYR A 43 5.82 14.19 5.04
N ALA A 44 6.41 13.82 3.89
CA ALA A 44 6.73 14.79 2.84
C ALA A 44 5.46 15.40 2.25
N LEU A 45 4.40 14.59 2.07
CA LEU A 45 3.11 15.02 1.55
C LEU A 45 2.33 15.95 2.50
N ILE A 46 2.53 15.83 3.81
CA ILE A 46 1.79 16.64 4.82
C ILE A 46 2.65 17.65 5.56
N ASN A 47 3.92 17.81 5.16
CA ASN A 47 4.86 18.67 5.86
C ASN A 47 4.30 20.11 5.99
N GLY A 48 4.28 20.62 7.22
CA GLY A 48 3.81 21.96 7.56
C GLY A 48 2.30 22.08 7.78
N LEU A 49 1.55 20.98 7.77
CA LEU A 49 0.11 20.97 8.07
C LEU A 49 -0.17 20.46 9.49
N GLN A 50 -1.21 20.99 10.12
CA GLN A 50 -1.79 20.39 11.32
C GLN A 50 -2.48 19.07 10.95
N ILE A 51 -2.08 17.97 11.58
CA ILE A 51 -2.69 16.67 11.33
C ILE A 51 -3.96 16.55 12.20
N LEU A 52 -5.10 16.40 11.53
CA LEU A 52 -6.42 16.15 12.11
C LEU A 52 -6.76 14.68 11.95
N ARG A 53 -6.49 13.89 12.99
CA ARG A 53 -6.73 12.45 12.98
C ARG A 53 -7.33 11.93 14.28
N ASP A 54 -7.41 12.75 15.31
CA ASP A 54 -8.09 12.44 16.57
C ASP A 54 -9.47 13.10 16.52
N GLU A 55 -10.53 12.32 16.72
CA GLU A 55 -11.91 12.82 16.68
C GLU A 55 -12.14 13.99 17.66
N LEU A 56 -11.41 14.03 18.79
CA LEU A 56 -11.48 15.13 19.75
C LEU A 56 -11.00 16.47 19.15
N GLN A 57 -10.19 16.45 18.10
CA GLN A 57 -9.76 17.66 17.38
C GLN A 57 -10.92 18.37 16.67
N PHE A 58 -12.06 17.69 16.45
CA PHE A 58 -13.26 18.30 15.85
C PHE A 58 -14.23 18.90 16.88
N ALA A 59 -13.93 18.73 18.18
CA ALA A 59 -14.82 19.08 19.29
C ALA A 59 -14.87 20.59 19.62
N ALA A 60 -14.24 21.48 18.85
CA ALA A 60 -14.17 22.92 19.15
C ALA A 60 -15.54 23.60 19.39
N ALA A 61 -16.61 23.05 18.82
CA ALA A 61 -17.98 23.53 18.99
C ALA A 61 -18.77 22.85 20.14
N SER A 62 -18.12 21.96 20.91
CA SER A 62 -18.75 21.24 22.02
C SER A 62 -19.16 22.20 23.15
N GLU A 63 -20.29 21.93 23.79
CA GLU A 63 -20.75 22.66 24.98
C GLU A 63 -19.96 22.27 26.25
N THR A 64 -19.26 21.14 26.23
CA THR A 64 -18.48 20.63 27.37
C THR A 64 -17.01 21.06 27.31
N ASP A 65 -16.25 20.76 28.37
CA ASP A 65 -14.80 21.05 28.43
C ASP A 65 -13.98 20.30 27.37
N VAL A 66 -14.54 19.26 26.74
CA VAL A 66 -13.93 18.56 25.59
C VAL A 66 -13.64 19.53 24.43
N LYS A 67 -14.31 20.70 24.36
CA LYS A 67 -13.99 21.76 23.40
C LYS A 67 -12.53 22.23 23.44
N ALA A 68 -11.85 22.07 24.57
CA ALA A 68 -10.43 22.40 24.71
C ALA A 68 -9.52 21.51 23.84
N CYS A 69 -10.00 20.34 23.41
CA CYS A 69 -9.29 19.46 22.47
C CYS A 69 -9.39 19.94 21.01
N GLY A 70 -10.32 20.85 20.70
CA GLY A 70 -10.60 21.31 19.35
C GLY A 70 -9.38 21.93 18.67
N ALA A 71 -9.16 21.56 17.41
CA ALA A 71 -8.13 22.14 16.57
C ALA A 71 -8.51 23.55 16.07
N ASP A 72 -7.49 24.38 15.89
CA ASP A 72 -7.61 25.68 15.22
C ASP A 72 -7.70 25.47 13.70
N MET A 73 -8.93 25.44 13.18
CA MET A 73 -9.21 25.24 11.76
C MET A 73 -8.76 26.41 10.88
N SER A 74 -8.33 27.55 11.45
CA SER A 74 -7.74 28.65 10.68
C SER A 74 -6.33 28.32 10.16
N LEU A 75 -5.68 27.31 10.74
CA LEU A 75 -4.39 26.81 10.29
C LEU A 75 -4.55 25.85 9.09
N PRO A 76 -3.55 25.76 8.20
CA PRO A 76 -3.52 24.73 7.17
C PRO A 76 -3.51 23.34 7.80
N SER A 77 -4.53 22.54 7.48
CA SER A 77 -4.78 21.25 8.13
C SER A 77 -4.91 20.12 7.12
N VAL A 78 -4.58 18.90 7.57
CA VAL A 78 -4.79 17.67 6.81
C VAL A 78 -5.55 16.67 7.63
N VAL A 79 -6.63 16.16 7.05
CA VAL A 79 -7.33 14.99 7.58
C VAL A 79 -6.67 13.75 7.00
N THR A 80 -6.37 12.75 7.83
CA THR A 80 -5.71 11.53 7.35
C THR A 80 -6.59 10.31 7.55
N THR A 81 -6.81 9.56 6.48
CA THR A 81 -7.51 8.28 6.50
C THR A 81 -6.58 7.19 6.00
N LEU A 82 -6.60 6.03 6.66
CA LEU A 82 -5.69 4.94 6.35
C LEU A 82 -6.45 3.64 6.14
N ALA A 83 -6.22 3.04 4.98
CA ALA A 83 -6.57 1.66 4.69
C ALA A 83 -5.32 0.84 4.39
N TYR A 84 -5.42 -0.46 4.67
CA TYR A 84 -4.48 -1.43 4.13
C TYR A 84 -5.20 -2.70 3.73
N THR A 85 -4.57 -3.43 2.81
CA THR A 85 -4.99 -4.79 2.47
C THR A 85 -3.96 -5.78 2.97
N ASN A 86 -4.41 -6.99 3.28
CA ASN A 86 -3.56 -8.11 3.67
C ASN A 86 -4.19 -9.40 3.11
N CYS A 87 -3.41 -10.46 2.92
CA CYS A 87 -4.05 -11.77 2.73
C CYS A 87 -4.67 -12.26 4.05
N GLY A 88 -5.87 -12.84 4.00
CA GLY A 88 -6.50 -13.51 5.15
C GLY A 88 -5.80 -14.79 5.64
N ASP A 89 -4.65 -15.14 5.06
CA ASP A 89 -3.86 -16.30 5.46
C ASP A 89 -3.30 -16.07 6.88
N ARG A 90 -3.49 -17.05 7.78
CA ARG A 90 -3.05 -16.94 9.17
C ARG A 90 -1.55 -16.71 9.32
N VAL A 91 -0.70 -17.17 8.40
CA VAL A 91 0.75 -16.89 8.47
C VAL A 91 1.03 -15.39 8.26
N HIS A 92 0.13 -14.69 7.58
CA HIS A 92 0.25 -13.27 7.25
C HIS A 92 -0.38 -12.33 8.30
N GLN A 93 -1.14 -12.88 9.26
CA GLN A 93 -1.73 -12.11 10.37
C GLN A 93 -0.72 -11.82 11.50
N GLY A 94 0.56 -12.16 11.31
CA GLY A 94 1.61 -12.06 12.31
C GLY A 94 2.29 -10.69 12.43
N GLU A 95 3.59 -10.73 12.72
CA GLU A 95 4.37 -9.59 13.19
C GLU A 95 4.44 -8.40 12.21
N ALA A 96 4.48 -8.63 10.90
CA ALA A 96 4.46 -7.54 9.93
C ALA A 96 3.21 -6.66 10.06
N THR A 97 2.08 -7.25 10.45
CA THR A 97 0.80 -6.54 10.66
C THR A 97 0.81 -5.76 11.97
N LYS A 98 1.35 -6.33 13.05
CA LYS A 98 1.54 -5.60 14.31
C LYS A 98 2.51 -4.42 14.13
N ARG A 99 3.68 -4.66 13.53
CA ARG A 99 4.67 -3.60 13.24
C ARG A 99 4.10 -2.51 12.34
N TYR A 100 3.26 -2.88 11.38
CA TYR A 100 2.57 -1.90 10.54
C TYR A 100 1.64 -1.01 11.37
N ARG A 101 0.88 -1.58 12.29
CA ARG A 101 0.05 -0.80 13.23
C ARG A 101 0.91 0.15 14.07
N ASP A 102 2.00 -0.34 14.65
CA ASP A 102 2.86 0.43 15.57
C ASP A 102 3.67 1.53 14.86
N VAL A 103 4.04 1.32 13.59
CA VAL A 103 4.89 2.24 12.82
C VAL A 103 4.07 3.15 11.91
N VAL A 104 3.13 2.61 11.14
CA VAL A 104 2.38 3.36 10.12
C VAL A 104 1.05 3.85 10.68
N ALA A 105 0.19 2.93 11.14
CA ALA A 105 -1.17 3.30 11.55
C ALA A 105 -1.19 4.23 12.77
N ALA A 106 -0.29 4.02 13.73
CA ALA A 106 -0.14 4.87 14.90
C ALA A 106 0.17 6.35 14.56
N ARG A 107 0.52 6.68 13.30
CA ARG A 107 0.81 8.04 12.83
C ARG A 107 -0.28 8.63 11.93
N PHE A 108 -0.95 7.80 11.13
CA PHE A 108 -1.83 8.28 10.05
C PHE A 108 -3.25 7.70 10.06
N ALA A 109 -3.54 6.68 10.88
CA ALA A 109 -4.91 6.24 11.06
C ALA A 109 -5.66 7.22 11.97
N THR A 110 -6.96 7.32 11.74
CA THR A 110 -7.90 8.02 12.62
C THR A 110 -7.88 7.37 14.00
N MET A 111 -8.02 8.18 15.03
CA MET A 111 -8.15 7.81 16.43
C MET A 111 -9.50 8.31 16.90
N SER A 112 -10.30 7.43 17.48
CA SER A 112 -11.61 7.83 17.97
C SER A 112 -11.52 8.62 19.27
N GLU A 113 -12.64 9.21 19.66
CA GLU A 113 -12.83 9.96 20.90
C GLU A 113 -12.36 9.22 22.17
N ILE A 114 -12.40 7.89 22.18
CA ILE A 114 -11.92 7.03 23.29
C ILE A 114 -10.48 6.51 23.11
N GLY A 115 -9.74 6.98 22.10
CA GLY A 115 -8.34 6.62 21.86
C GLY A 115 -8.12 5.34 21.05
N GLU A 116 -9.16 4.82 20.38
CA GLU A 116 -9.02 3.63 19.53
C GLU A 116 -8.55 4.00 18.13
N LEU A 117 -7.48 3.33 17.64
CA LEU A 117 -7.07 3.45 16.24
C LEU A 117 -8.11 2.82 15.31
N LYS A 118 -8.74 3.64 14.48
CA LYS A 118 -9.66 3.26 13.42
C LYS A 118 -8.89 3.12 12.11
N LEU A 119 -8.41 1.90 11.87
CA LEU A 119 -7.68 1.50 10.66
C LEU A 119 -8.58 0.61 9.81
N GLU A 120 -8.76 0.97 8.54
CA GLU A 120 -9.47 0.08 7.62
C GLU A 120 -8.59 -1.09 7.21
N ALA A 121 -9.10 -2.30 7.38
CA ALA A 121 -8.39 -3.53 7.11
C ALA A 121 -9.21 -4.42 6.16
N PHE A 122 -8.66 -4.68 4.98
CA PHE A 122 -9.27 -5.56 3.98
C PHE A 122 -8.45 -6.85 3.87
N PHE A 123 -9.12 -7.99 3.71
CA PHE A 123 -8.44 -9.30 3.72
C PHE A 123 -8.63 -10.13 2.42
N PRO A 124 -8.35 -9.57 1.23
CA PRO A 124 -8.48 -10.29 -0.04
C PRO A 124 -7.64 -11.57 -0.07
N ALA A 125 -8.19 -12.68 -0.54
CA ALA A 125 -7.47 -13.95 -0.61
C ALA A 125 -6.38 -13.92 -1.70
N GLY A 126 -5.11 -13.79 -1.33
CA GLY A 126 -4.01 -13.41 -2.24
C GLY A 126 -3.29 -12.13 -1.82
N GLY A 127 -3.93 -11.31 -0.99
CA GLY A 127 -3.55 -9.93 -0.74
C GLY A 127 -3.87 -9.04 -1.96
N GLY A 128 -3.25 -7.85 -2.00
CA GLY A 128 -3.42 -6.91 -3.10
C GLY A 128 -4.72 -6.15 -2.97
N THR A 129 -5.67 -6.31 -3.88
CA THR A 129 -7.01 -5.71 -3.74
C THR A 129 -8.06 -6.67 -4.30
N ASP A 130 -9.20 -6.85 -3.62
CA ASP A 130 -10.31 -7.61 -4.21
C ASP A 130 -10.88 -6.88 -5.43
N ASN A 131 -11.01 -5.56 -5.29
CA ASN A 131 -11.46 -4.63 -6.32
C ASN A 131 -10.99 -3.22 -5.93
N GLY A 132 -10.17 -2.59 -6.79
CA GLY A 132 -9.65 -1.23 -6.56
C GLY A 132 -10.76 -0.19 -6.38
N ALA A 133 -11.91 -0.35 -7.04
CA ALA A 133 -13.05 0.55 -6.91
C ALA A 133 -13.72 0.45 -5.54
N THR A 134 -13.93 -0.77 -5.03
CA THR A 134 -14.50 -0.97 -3.70
C THR A 134 -13.58 -0.42 -2.62
N LEU A 135 -12.27 -0.70 -2.73
CA LEU A 135 -11.30 -0.17 -1.78
C LEU A 135 -11.27 1.36 -1.79
N ALA A 136 -11.21 1.98 -2.97
CA ALA A 136 -11.24 3.43 -3.11
C ALA A 136 -12.53 4.05 -2.52
N HIS A 137 -13.69 3.52 -2.91
CA HIS A 137 -14.98 4.04 -2.48
C HIS A 137 -15.15 4.00 -0.96
N VAL A 138 -14.86 2.85 -0.34
CA VAL A 138 -15.00 2.68 1.11
C VAL A 138 -14.04 3.60 1.86
N THR A 139 -12.76 3.62 1.48
CA THR A 139 -11.75 4.42 2.19
C THR A 139 -11.98 5.92 2.04
N VAL A 140 -12.40 6.41 0.86
CA VAL A 140 -12.73 7.83 0.67
C VAL A 140 -14.00 8.20 1.43
N ALA A 141 -15.02 7.33 1.44
CA ALA A 141 -16.28 7.59 2.15
C ALA A 141 -16.12 7.68 3.68
N HIS A 142 -15.10 7.06 4.26
CA HIS A 142 -14.83 7.12 5.70
C HIS A 142 -13.80 8.19 6.09
N GLU A 143 -13.47 9.12 5.19
CA GLU A 143 -12.57 10.23 5.51
C GLU A 143 -13.11 11.09 6.66
N LEU A 144 -14.22 11.74 6.37
CA LEU A 144 -15.01 12.57 7.26
C LEU A 144 -16.42 12.62 6.71
N ASP A 145 -17.37 12.87 7.61
CA ASP A 145 -18.69 13.30 7.17
C ASP A 145 -18.61 14.69 6.48
N GLU A 146 -19.60 14.97 5.63
CA GLU A 146 -19.68 16.20 4.85
C GLU A 146 -19.67 17.47 5.71
N THR A 147 -20.19 17.41 6.93
CA THR A 147 -20.27 18.58 7.82
C THR A 147 -18.90 18.94 8.36
N LEU A 148 -18.14 17.96 8.85
CA LEU A 148 -16.77 18.14 9.31
C LEU A 148 -15.84 18.50 8.16
N LYS A 149 -15.99 17.85 7.01
CA LYS A 149 -15.21 18.15 5.80
C LYS A 149 -15.39 19.61 5.37
N ARG A 150 -16.64 20.10 5.31
CA ARG A 150 -16.94 21.51 5.05
C ARG A 150 -16.27 22.44 6.07
N ARG A 151 -16.35 22.15 7.37
CA ARG A 151 -15.70 22.97 8.41
C ARG A 151 -14.19 23.09 8.21
N VAL A 152 -13.51 21.99 7.86
CA VAL A 152 -12.07 21.99 7.59
C VAL A 152 -11.75 22.84 6.35
N TYR A 153 -12.55 22.72 5.28
CA TYR A 153 -12.31 23.42 4.02
C TYR A 153 -12.61 24.92 4.08
N GLU A 154 -13.63 25.29 4.86
CA GLU A 154 -13.97 26.69 5.15
C GLU A 154 -12.94 27.38 6.04
N GLY A 155 -12.32 26.64 6.96
CA GLY A 155 -11.33 27.17 7.90
C GLY A 155 -10.04 27.65 7.23
N ASN A 156 -9.55 26.93 6.22
CA ASN A 156 -8.35 27.33 5.48
C ASN A 156 -8.34 26.84 4.03
N SER A 157 -7.94 27.74 3.11
CA SER A 157 -7.83 27.45 1.66
C SER A 157 -6.81 26.38 1.28
N GLN A 158 -5.86 26.07 2.16
CA GLN A 158 -4.80 25.09 1.95
C GLN A 158 -5.10 23.76 2.65
N SER A 159 -6.21 23.67 3.39
CA SER A 159 -6.61 22.43 4.06
C SER A 159 -7.06 21.38 3.04
N MET A 160 -6.64 20.14 3.29
CA MET A 160 -6.79 19.03 2.37
C MET A 160 -7.15 17.73 3.09
N SER A 161 -7.52 16.73 2.32
CA SER A 161 -7.62 15.34 2.77
C SER A 161 -6.46 14.52 2.24
N LEU A 162 -5.88 13.67 3.09
CA LEU A 162 -4.97 12.62 2.71
C LEU A 162 -5.62 11.25 2.86
N VAL A 163 -5.91 10.61 1.72
CA VAL A 163 -6.37 9.22 1.65
C VAL A 163 -5.18 8.32 1.41
N ALA A 164 -4.81 7.52 2.40
CA ALA A 164 -3.67 6.63 2.34
C ALA A 164 -4.10 5.16 2.22
N ILE A 165 -3.59 4.44 1.21
CA ILE A 165 -3.95 3.04 0.95
C ILE A 165 -2.70 2.20 0.72
N ASP A 166 -2.43 1.25 1.61
CA ASP A 166 -1.28 0.34 1.49
C ASP A 166 -1.74 -1.05 1.04
N LEU A 167 -1.46 -1.38 -0.22
CA LEU A 167 -1.75 -2.69 -0.78
C LEU A 167 -0.65 -3.68 -0.41
N LYS A 168 -1.02 -4.79 0.25
CA LYS A 168 -0.05 -5.79 0.68
C LYS A 168 -0.44 -7.17 0.19
N THR A 169 0.51 -7.82 -0.47
CA THR A 169 0.47 -9.25 -0.79
C THR A 169 1.45 -10.00 0.09
N HIS A 170 1.53 -11.32 -0.09
CA HIS A 170 2.51 -12.12 0.64
C HIS A 170 3.01 -13.32 -0.14
N VAL A 171 4.17 -13.80 0.28
CA VAL A 171 4.76 -15.06 -0.18
C VAL A 171 5.43 -15.74 1.00
N GLY A 172 5.23 -17.04 1.13
CA GLY A 172 5.91 -17.87 2.09
C GLY A 172 7.35 -18.11 1.66
N ARG A 173 8.26 -18.08 2.62
CA ARG A 173 9.64 -18.51 2.41
C ARG A 173 10.06 -19.51 3.46
N LEU A 174 10.46 -20.68 2.99
CA LEU A 174 11.03 -21.74 3.81
C LEU A 174 12.50 -21.98 3.44
N ARG A 175 13.25 -22.60 4.36
CA ARG A 175 14.52 -23.22 4.03
C ARG A 175 14.36 -24.74 4.05
N GLU A 176 14.70 -25.38 2.95
CA GLU A 176 14.68 -26.83 2.79
C GLU A 176 16.03 -27.28 2.24
N ASN A 177 16.67 -28.25 2.89
CA ASN A 177 17.99 -28.79 2.48
C ASN A 177 19.06 -27.70 2.22
N GLY A 178 19.01 -26.61 3.00
CA GLY A 178 19.94 -25.48 2.86
C GLY A 178 19.58 -24.46 1.78
N GLN A 179 18.57 -24.71 0.95
CA GLN A 179 18.10 -23.79 -0.10
C GLN A 179 16.85 -23.01 0.34
N GLN A 180 16.66 -21.81 -0.21
CA GLN A 180 15.44 -21.03 -0.01
C GLN A 180 14.37 -21.49 -0.99
N VAL A 181 13.13 -21.63 -0.51
CA VAL A 181 11.96 -21.98 -1.33
C VAL A 181 10.91 -20.91 -1.14
N TYR A 182 10.43 -20.32 -2.23
CA TYR A 182 9.35 -19.32 -2.23
C TYR A 182 8.03 -19.96 -2.64
N GLY A 183 6.93 -19.51 -2.03
CA GLY A 183 5.59 -20.07 -2.24
C GLY A 183 5.18 -21.09 -1.17
N THR A 184 6.08 -21.44 -0.27
CA THR A 184 5.84 -22.39 0.83
C THR A 184 6.36 -21.82 2.14
N THR A 185 5.61 -22.04 3.22
CA THR A 185 6.06 -21.73 4.58
C THR A 185 5.37 -22.64 5.59
N ARG A 186 5.72 -22.50 6.87
CA ARG A 186 5.02 -23.14 7.99
C ARG A 186 4.77 -22.11 9.07
N GLU A 187 3.65 -22.25 9.77
CA GLU A 187 3.28 -21.30 10.84
C GLU A 187 4.15 -21.44 12.09
N SER A 188 4.62 -22.65 12.35
CA SER A 188 5.46 -22.97 13.49
C SER A 188 6.30 -24.22 13.19
N PRO A 189 7.32 -24.52 14.02
CA PRO A 189 8.11 -25.74 13.88
C PRO A 189 7.29 -27.04 14.00
N TRP A 190 6.10 -26.98 14.61
CA TRP A 190 5.24 -28.14 14.87
C TRP A 190 4.17 -28.37 13.79
N ARG A 191 4.13 -27.54 12.74
CA ARG A 191 3.18 -27.66 11.64
C ARG A 191 3.89 -27.98 10.35
N GLU A 192 3.20 -28.73 9.51
CA GLU A 192 3.70 -29.07 8.19
C GLU A 192 3.82 -27.82 7.30
N PRO A 193 4.83 -27.79 6.40
CA PRO A 193 4.89 -26.82 5.33
C PRO A 193 3.62 -26.84 4.47
N ARG A 194 3.16 -25.67 4.07
CA ARG A 194 2.04 -25.48 3.15
C ARG A 194 2.28 -24.32 2.20
N ALA A 195 1.50 -24.28 1.14
CA ALA A 195 1.48 -23.16 0.21
C ALA A 195 1.16 -21.84 0.93
N ALA A 196 1.93 -20.80 0.61
CA ALA A 196 1.75 -19.43 1.06
C ALA A 196 2.31 -18.48 -0.02
N CYS A 197 1.53 -17.58 -0.62
CA CYS A 197 0.08 -17.47 -0.51
C CYS A 197 -0.64 -18.67 -1.13
N GLY A 198 -1.48 -19.37 -0.36
CA GLY A 198 -2.23 -20.52 -0.87
C GLY A 198 -3.13 -20.19 -2.06
N ALA A 199 -3.70 -18.98 -2.10
CA ALA A 199 -4.54 -18.53 -3.21
C ALA A 199 -3.74 -18.36 -4.51
N ILE A 200 -2.56 -17.74 -4.46
CA ILE A 200 -1.71 -17.53 -5.63
C ILE A 200 -1.13 -18.85 -6.12
N VAL A 201 -0.59 -19.67 -5.21
CA VAL A 201 -0.04 -20.98 -5.55
C VAL A 201 -1.13 -21.87 -6.16
N GLY A 202 -2.31 -21.92 -5.53
CA GLY A 202 -3.47 -22.67 -6.03
C GLY A 202 -3.92 -22.22 -7.42
N ALA A 203 -4.03 -20.91 -7.64
CA ALA A 203 -4.42 -20.36 -8.94
C ALA A 203 -3.43 -20.74 -10.06
N LEU A 204 -2.12 -20.73 -9.78
CA LEU A 204 -1.10 -21.02 -10.79
C LEU A 204 -0.89 -22.51 -11.05
N THR A 205 -1.08 -23.36 -10.05
CA THR A 205 -0.75 -24.81 -10.13
C THR A 205 -1.97 -25.71 -10.32
N HIS A 206 -3.14 -25.30 -9.82
CA HIS A 206 -4.38 -26.08 -9.83
C HIS A 206 -5.57 -25.16 -10.12
N TYR A 207 -5.49 -24.40 -11.22
CA TYR A 207 -6.53 -23.45 -11.60
C TYR A 207 -7.90 -24.13 -11.70
N ASP A 208 -8.91 -23.47 -11.13
CA ASP A 208 -10.30 -23.92 -11.16
C ASP A 208 -11.16 -22.73 -11.60
N PRO A 209 -11.79 -22.77 -12.79
CA PRO A 209 -12.62 -21.68 -13.29
C PRO A 209 -13.87 -21.44 -12.44
N ASN A 210 -14.27 -22.36 -11.57
CA ASN A 210 -15.39 -22.19 -10.65
C ASN A 210 -14.98 -21.53 -9.33
N ASN A 211 -13.68 -21.48 -9.02
CA ASN A 211 -13.17 -20.80 -7.84
C ASN A 211 -13.03 -19.29 -8.12
N LEU A 212 -13.84 -18.48 -7.44
CA LEU A 212 -13.83 -17.01 -7.56
C LEU A 212 -12.45 -16.39 -7.30
N ILE A 213 -11.70 -16.94 -6.35
CA ILE A 213 -10.37 -16.44 -5.98
C ILE A 213 -9.37 -16.74 -7.11
N HIS A 214 -9.44 -17.92 -7.73
CA HIS A 214 -8.56 -18.26 -8.86
C HIS A 214 -8.80 -17.35 -10.05
N ARG A 215 -10.07 -17.08 -10.39
CA ARG A 215 -10.44 -16.11 -11.44
C ARG A 215 -9.89 -14.73 -11.15
N ARG A 216 -10.10 -14.22 -9.93
CA ARG A 216 -9.58 -12.91 -9.50
C ARG A 216 -8.06 -12.80 -9.64
N ILE A 217 -7.31 -13.80 -9.14
CA ILE A 217 -5.84 -13.79 -9.26
C ILE A 217 -5.40 -13.83 -10.72
N ARG A 218 -6.09 -14.59 -11.57
CA ARG A 218 -5.83 -14.60 -13.02
C ARG A 218 -6.11 -13.24 -13.65
N ASP A 219 -7.19 -12.57 -13.26
CA ASP A 219 -7.53 -11.22 -13.73
C ASP A 219 -6.48 -10.18 -13.30
N ASP A 220 -6.02 -10.24 -12.04
CA ASP A 220 -4.96 -9.39 -11.50
C ASP A 220 -3.63 -9.61 -12.25
N LEU A 221 -3.28 -10.87 -12.52
CA LEU A 221 -2.08 -11.22 -13.27
C LEU A 221 -2.20 -10.85 -14.75
N ARG A 222 -3.42 -10.84 -15.31
CA ARG A 222 -3.71 -10.84 -16.76
C ARG A 222 -3.29 -12.15 -17.43
N GLU A 223 -3.97 -12.44 -18.54
CA GLU A 223 -3.81 -13.70 -19.29
C GLU A 223 -2.36 -14.05 -19.64
N ARG A 224 -1.58 -13.08 -20.16
CA ARG A 224 -0.19 -13.34 -20.56
C ARG A 224 0.68 -13.75 -19.38
N ASN A 225 0.62 -13.03 -18.25
CA ASN A 225 1.44 -13.36 -17.10
C ASN A 225 0.95 -14.63 -16.41
N PHE A 226 -0.37 -14.83 -16.32
CA PHE A 226 -0.95 -16.06 -15.78
C PHE A 226 -0.43 -17.28 -16.56
N HIS A 227 -0.56 -17.27 -17.90
CA HIS A 227 -0.03 -18.34 -18.74
C HIS A 227 1.48 -18.52 -18.60
N PHE A 228 2.25 -17.44 -18.55
CA PHE A 228 3.69 -17.53 -18.37
C PHE A 228 4.06 -18.19 -17.03
N LEU A 229 3.52 -17.68 -15.92
CA LEU A 229 3.83 -18.13 -14.56
C LEU A 229 3.29 -19.53 -14.23
N SER A 230 2.23 -19.97 -14.90
CA SER A 230 1.72 -21.35 -14.76
C SER A 230 2.57 -22.38 -15.51
N ASN A 231 3.35 -21.98 -16.51
CA ASN A 231 4.08 -22.90 -17.39
C ASN A 231 5.60 -22.74 -17.34
N ASN A 232 6.11 -21.69 -16.70
CA ASN A 232 7.53 -21.38 -16.67
C ASN A 232 7.97 -21.04 -15.24
N GLN A 233 9.22 -21.35 -14.94
CA GLN A 233 9.87 -20.93 -13.71
C GLN A 233 10.66 -19.65 -13.93
N ILE A 234 10.61 -18.75 -12.95
CA ILE A 234 11.53 -17.62 -12.84
C ILE A 234 12.56 -17.99 -11.78
N LEU A 235 13.80 -18.20 -12.22
CA LEU A 235 14.90 -18.59 -11.34
C LEU A 235 15.80 -17.39 -11.02
N THR A 236 16.34 -17.35 -9.81
CA THR A 236 17.46 -16.46 -9.50
C THR A 236 18.72 -16.91 -10.22
N LYS A 237 19.75 -16.04 -10.24
CA LYS A 237 21.10 -16.41 -10.70
C LYS A 237 21.69 -17.63 -9.99
N ASP A 238 21.23 -17.90 -8.77
CA ASP A 238 21.66 -19.03 -7.94
C ASP A 238 20.77 -20.29 -8.13
N GLY A 239 19.83 -20.27 -9.08
CA GLY A 239 18.92 -21.38 -9.38
C GLY A 239 17.71 -21.51 -8.44
N VAL A 240 17.41 -20.50 -7.63
CA VAL A 240 16.26 -20.53 -6.71
C VAL A 240 14.99 -20.08 -7.43
N ASP A 241 13.94 -20.89 -7.39
CA ASP A 241 12.64 -20.54 -7.95
C ASP A 241 11.95 -19.44 -7.14
N ILE A 242 11.65 -18.32 -7.81
CA ILE A 242 10.98 -17.14 -7.26
C ILE A 242 9.64 -16.86 -7.96
N THR A 243 9.12 -17.78 -8.77
CA THR A 243 7.88 -17.63 -9.54
C THR A 243 6.71 -17.16 -8.67
N MET A 244 6.54 -17.77 -7.50
CA MET A 244 5.47 -17.41 -6.56
C MET A 244 5.69 -16.04 -5.93
N ALA A 245 6.93 -15.61 -5.74
CA ALA A 245 7.22 -14.26 -5.27
C ALA A 245 6.88 -13.22 -6.36
N ILE A 246 7.23 -13.49 -7.62
CA ILE A 246 6.89 -12.60 -8.75
C ILE A 246 5.38 -12.51 -8.96
N ALA A 247 4.64 -13.62 -8.82
CA ALA A 247 3.19 -13.59 -8.88
C ALA A 247 2.58 -12.67 -7.80
N SER A 248 3.05 -12.78 -6.55
CA SER A 248 2.63 -11.87 -5.46
C SER A 248 2.98 -10.40 -5.73
N VAL A 249 4.11 -10.14 -6.37
CA VAL A 249 4.52 -8.78 -6.77
C VAL A 249 3.58 -8.21 -7.82
N LEU A 250 3.28 -8.98 -8.87
CA LEU A 250 2.42 -8.53 -9.97
C LEU A 250 1.00 -8.24 -9.51
N VAL A 251 0.42 -9.07 -8.63
CA VAL A 251 -0.89 -8.82 -8.02
C VAL A 251 -0.90 -7.48 -7.28
N ALA A 252 0.14 -7.18 -6.50
CA ALA A 252 0.23 -5.92 -5.75
C ALA A 252 0.42 -4.69 -6.67
N VAL A 253 1.31 -4.80 -7.66
CA VAL A 253 1.60 -3.74 -8.64
C VAL A 253 0.41 -3.48 -9.56
N ARG A 254 -0.39 -4.50 -9.89
CA ARG A 254 -1.65 -4.28 -10.60
C ARG A 254 -2.66 -3.56 -9.71
N GLY A 255 -2.81 -4.02 -8.47
CA GLY A 255 -3.76 -3.46 -7.53
C GLY A 255 -3.53 -1.98 -7.24
N ILE A 256 -2.28 -1.50 -7.17
CA ILE A 256 -2.01 -0.07 -6.94
C ILE A 256 -2.50 0.78 -8.11
N ARG A 257 -2.31 0.32 -9.36
CA ARG A 257 -2.79 1.03 -10.55
C ARG A 257 -4.30 1.12 -10.57
N ASP A 258 -4.98 -0.01 -10.37
CA ASP A 258 -6.44 -0.08 -10.45
C ASP A 258 -7.08 0.73 -9.30
N THR A 259 -6.49 0.71 -8.10
CA THR A 259 -6.93 1.53 -6.98
C THR A 259 -6.66 3.03 -7.23
N ALA A 260 -5.50 3.42 -7.75
CA ALA A 260 -5.20 4.82 -8.04
C ALA A 260 -6.17 5.42 -9.08
N MET A 261 -6.49 4.65 -10.12
CA MET A 261 -7.51 5.04 -11.11
C MET A 261 -8.89 5.22 -10.46
N ALA A 262 -9.30 4.31 -9.57
CA ALA A 262 -10.58 4.41 -8.88
C ALA A 262 -10.64 5.63 -7.94
N VAL A 263 -9.59 5.84 -7.13
CA VAL A 263 -9.51 6.98 -6.20
C VAL A 263 -9.64 8.32 -6.93
N SER A 264 -9.13 8.43 -8.17
CA SER A 264 -9.28 9.64 -8.99
C SER A 264 -10.72 10.02 -9.34
N GLN A 265 -11.66 9.07 -9.23
CA GLN A 265 -13.10 9.29 -9.46
C GLN A 265 -13.86 9.63 -8.18
N GLU A 266 -13.30 9.27 -7.02
CA GLU A 266 -13.96 9.40 -5.71
C GLU A 266 -13.60 10.71 -4.99
N MET A 267 -12.38 11.23 -5.18
CA MET A 267 -11.92 12.45 -4.50
C MET A 267 -12.35 13.73 -5.21
N ASP A 268 -12.51 14.80 -4.42
CA ASP A 268 -12.62 16.16 -4.93
C ASP A 268 -11.25 16.85 -5.08
N GLU A 269 -11.26 18.12 -5.48
CA GLU A 269 -10.07 18.93 -5.74
C GLU A 269 -9.12 19.12 -4.55
N ARG A 270 -9.62 18.94 -3.31
CA ARG A 270 -8.83 19.03 -2.07
C ARG A 270 -8.33 17.67 -1.59
N GLY A 271 -8.70 16.59 -2.27
CA GLY A 271 -8.23 15.24 -1.98
C GLY A 271 -6.84 14.98 -2.57
N LEU A 272 -5.93 14.51 -1.72
CA LEU A 272 -4.65 13.92 -2.07
C LEU A 272 -4.69 12.45 -1.67
N ALA A 273 -4.38 11.54 -2.59
CA ALA A 273 -4.16 10.15 -2.23
C ALA A 273 -2.70 9.77 -2.32
N HIS A 274 -2.26 8.92 -1.38
CA HIS A 274 -0.98 8.25 -1.43
C HIS A 274 -1.16 6.74 -1.27
N LEU A 275 -0.74 5.99 -2.29
CA LEU A 275 -0.87 4.55 -2.31
C LEU A 275 0.51 3.91 -2.30
N THR A 276 0.66 2.77 -1.62
CA THR A 276 1.86 1.94 -1.71
C THR A 276 1.53 0.50 -2.00
N ALA A 277 2.48 -0.24 -2.57
CA ALA A 277 2.39 -1.67 -2.77
C ALA A 277 3.60 -2.39 -2.17
N SER A 278 3.35 -3.48 -1.44
CA SER A 278 4.41 -4.30 -0.87
C SER A 278 4.06 -5.79 -0.85
N THR A 279 5.09 -6.63 -0.80
CA THR A 279 4.94 -8.08 -0.52
C THR A 279 5.63 -8.42 0.78
N THR A 280 4.89 -8.98 1.72
CA THR A 280 5.48 -9.59 2.92
C THR A 280 6.04 -10.97 2.58
N VAL A 281 7.30 -11.21 2.95
CA VAL A 281 7.92 -12.53 2.86
C VAL A 281 7.80 -13.21 4.22
N ASN A 282 6.88 -14.17 4.32
CA ASN A 282 6.56 -14.84 5.57
C ASN A 282 7.57 -15.91 5.94
N ARG A 283 8.09 -15.86 7.17
CA ARG A 283 9.18 -16.74 7.61
C ARG A 283 8.79 -17.48 8.90
N PRO A 284 9.07 -18.78 9.00
CA PRO A 284 8.81 -19.51 10.24
C PRO A 284 9.76 -19.02 11.34
N SER A 285 9.22 -18.79 12.54
CA SER A 285 9.97 -18.50 13.77
C SER A 285 10.91 -17.28 13.71
N ARG A 286 10.69 -16.36 12.76
CA ARG A 286 11.49 -15.15 12.56
C ARG A 286 10.59 -14.04 12.06
N ASP A 287 11.01 -12.79 12.28
CA ASP A 287 10.28 -11.65 11.78
C ASP A 287 10.06 -11.73 10.28
N ASP A 288 8.92 -11.24 9.79
CA ASP A 288 8.72 -11.16 8.36
C ASP A 288 9.58 -10.05 7.72
N LEU A 289 9.91 -10.25 6.45
CA LEU A 289 10.50 -9.21 5.61
C LEU A 289 9.44 -8.59 4.73
N VAL A 290 9.75 -7.44 4.19
CA VAL A 290 8.90 -6.73 3.24
C VAL A 290 9.74 -6.42 2.01
N ILE A 291 9.13 -6.55 0.84
CA ILE A 291 9.65 -6.05 -0.43
C ILE A 291 8.75 -4.87 -0.81
N TYR A 292 9.32 -3.67 -0.94
CA TYR A 292 8.61 -2.49 -1.42
C TYR A 292 8.55 -2.51 -2.95
N LEU A 293 7.39 -2.26 -3.53
CA LEU A 293 7.13 -2.56 -4.96
C LEU A 293 6.69 -1.35 -5.75
N ALA A 294 5.87 -0.49 -5.15
CA ALA A 294 5.32 0.67 -5.83
C ALA A 294 4.87 1.74 -4.85
N ARG A 295 4.79 2.96 -5.37
CA ARG A 295 4.10 4.10 -4.76
C ARG A 295 3.36 4.92 -5.81
N ALA A 296 2.31 5.60 -5.38
CA ALA A 296 1.52 6.45 -6.25
C ALA A 296 0.95 7.66 -5.50
N THR A 297 0.78 8.76 -6.23
CA THR A 297 -0.01 9.92 -5.79
C THR A 297 -1.16 10.16 -6.75
N VAL A 298 -2.32 10.53 -6.22
CA VAL A 298 -3.47 11.04 -7.00
C VAL A 298 -3.76 12.45 -6.49
N PHE A 299 -3.48 13.47 -7.30
CA PHE A 299 -3.70 14.86 -6.91
C PHE A 299 -3.84 15.76 -8.13
N ASN A 300 -4.70 16.77 -8.03
CA ASN A 300 -4.77 17.90 -8.95
C ASN A 300 -4.77 17.52 -10.45
N GLY A 301 -5.55 16.48 -10.79
CA GLY A 301 -5.73 16.04 -12.17
C GLY A 301 -4.61 15.16 -12.70
N LYS A 302 -3.68 14.73 -11.84
CA LYS A 302 -2.60 13.83 -12.19
C LYS A 302 -2.50 12.64 -11.23
N ILE A 303 -2.47 11.44 -11.80
CA ILE A 303 -2.01 10.23 -11.13
C ILE A 303 -0.53 10.07 -11.52
N ARG A 304 0.33 9.84 -10.52
CA ARG A 304 1.73 9.46 -10.74
C ARG A 304 1.99 8.11 -10.09
N ILE A 305 2.59 7.18 -10.81
CA ILE A 305 2.90 5.83 -10.32
C ILE A 305 4.37 5.54 -10.59
N GLN A 306 5.09 5.11 -9.54
CA GLN A 306 6.43 4.55 -9.66
C GLN A 306 6.38 3.12 -9.13
N SER A 307 6.63 2.14 -10.00
CA SER A 307 6.48 0.73 -9.65
C SER A 307 7.49 -0.16 -10.38
N LEU A 308 7.68 -1.37 -9.84
CA LEU A 308 8.21 -2.49 -10.63
C LEU A 308 7.31 -2.74 -11.85
N GLY A 309 7.86 -3.37 -12.89
CA GLY A 309 7.13 -3.56 -14.14
C GLY A 309 6.05 -4.64 -14.08
N THR A 310 5.21 -4.72 -15.11
CA THR A 310 3.98 -5.55 -15.09
C THR A 310 4.06 -6.81 -15.94
N GLU A 311 5.22 -7.13 -16.51
CA GLU A 311 5.40 -8.29 -17.40
C GLU A 311 6.26 -9.37 -16.73
N ALA A 312 5.69 -10.55 -16.49
CA ALA A 312 6.33 -11.63 -15.73
C ALA A 312 7.65 -12.12 -16.36
N ASP A 313 7.73 -12.18 -17.69
CA ASP A 313 8.87 -12.69 -18.45
C ASP A 313 10.12 -11.79 -18.42
N LYS A 314 9.97 -10.55 -17.93
CA LYS A 314 11.10 -9.62 -17.72
C LYS A 314 11.67 -9.68 -16.31
N TYR A 315 11.03 -10.39 -15.39
CA TYR A 315 11.51 -10.50 -14.02
C TYR A 315 12.68 -11.46 -13.87
N GLY A 316 13.55 -11.13 -12.94
CA GLY A 316 14.59 -12.01 -12.43
C GLY A 316 14.94 -11.67 -10.98
N GLY A 317 15.98 -12.31 -10.46
CA GLY A 317 16.46 -11.98 -9.13
C GLY A 317 17.80 -12.63 -8.77
N ARG A 318 18.31 -12.26 -7.61
CA ARG A 318 19.51 -12.83 -7.01
C ARG A 318 19.39 -12.86 -5.49
N LEU A 319 20.09 -13.79 -4.85
CA LEU A 319 20.23 -13.79 -3.40
C LEU A 319 21.47 -12.99 -3.00
N VAL A 320 21.27 -11.88 -2.29
CA VAL A 320 22.35 -11.01 -1.81
C VAL A 320 22.57 -11.18 -0.31
N ASP A 321 23.82 -11.14 0.15
CA ASP A 321 24.11 -11.06 1.57
C ASP A 321 23.81 -9.64 2.08
N TYR A 322 22.89 -9.55 3.03
CA TYR A 322 22.53 -8.28 3.64
C TYR A 322 22.23 -8.47 5.13
N ARG A 323 23.02 -7.77 5.96
CA ARG A 323 22.96 -7.86 7.44
C ARG A 323 23.05 -9.32 7.94
N GLY A 324 23.96 -10.11 7.37
CA GLY A 324 24.21 -11.50 7.77
C GLY A 324 23.18 -12.51 7.26
N GLU A 325 22.28 -12.12 6.35
CA GLU A 325 21.29 -13.01 5.77
C GLU A 325 21.22 -12.90 4.24
N LYS A 326 20.99 -14.03 3.58
CA LYS A 326 20.63 -14.07 2.15
C LYS A 326 19.21 -13.50 1.94
N ARG A 327 19.12 -12.39 1.22
CA ARG A 327 17.89 -11.66 0.88
C ARG A 327 17.61 -11.76 -0.62
N LEU A 328 16.35 -11.89 -1.00
CA LEU A 328 15.95 -11.75 -2.40
C LEU A 328 16.05 -10.28 -2.81
N GLN A 329 16.74 -10.05 -3.93
CA GLN A 329 16.73 -8.80 -4.66
C GLN A 329 16.21 -9.08 -6.08
N LEU A 330 15.10 -8.45 -6.42
CA LEU A 330 14.46 -8.55 -7.72
C LEU A 330 15.18 -7.68 -8.76
N SER A 331 15.05 -8.07 -10.02
CA SER A 331 15.44 -7.29 -11.20
C SER A 331 14.31 -7.31 -12.22
N TYR A 332 14.26 -6.31 -13.09
CA TYR A 332 13.25 -6.22 -14.14
C TYR A 332 13.87 -5.70 -15.45
N GLY A 333 14.06 -6.58 -16.44
CA GLY A 333 14.76 -6.26 -17.68
C GLY A 333 16.08 -5.53 -17.41
N ASP A 334 16.28 -4.40 -18.09
CA ASP A 334 17.45 -3.51 -17.94
C ASP A 334 17.19 -2.29 -17.04
N TRP A 335 16.12 -2.30 -16.23
CA TRP A 335 15.76 -1.15 -15.40
C TRP A 335 16.74 -0.94 -14.24
N ASP A 336 17.04 0.32 -13.94
CA ASP A 336 17.68 0.71 -12.69
C ASP A 336 16.65 0.70 -11.56
N MET A 337 16.78 -0.28 -10.68
CA MET A 337 15.87 -0.50 -9.55
C MET A 337 15.89 0.63 -8.51
N ASN A 338 16.91 1.51 -8.54
CA ASN A 338 16.97 2.70 -7.69
C ASN A 338 16.35 3.93 -8.35
N ASN A 339 16.04 3.86 -9.64
CA ASN A 339 15.50 4.96 -10.42
C ASN A 339 14.43 4.44 -11.39
N LEU A 340 13.38 3.86 -10.81
CA LEU A 340 12.25 3.34 -11.58
C LEU A 340 11.50 4.49 -12.28
N PRO A 341 11.01 4.27 -13.51
CA PRO A 341 10.28 5.28 -14.25
C PRO A 341 8.98 5.67 -13.52
N ILE A 342 8.61 6.96 -13.65
CA ILE A 342 7.34 7.48 -13.16
C ILE A 342 6.37 7.56 -14.34
N GLU A 343 5.27 6.85 -14.25
CA GLU A 343 4.14 6.98 -15.17
C GLU A 343 3.24 8.13 -14.71
N GLU A 344 2.80 8.99 -15.65
CA GLU A 344 1.81 10.04 -15.38
C GLU A 344 0.52 9.75 -16.17
N ILE A 345 -0.63 9.80 -15.49
CA ILE A 345 -1.95 9.59 -16.09
C ILE A 345 -2.83 10.79 -15.72
N PRO A 346 -3.34 11.56 -16.69
CA PRO A 346 -4.23 12.68 -16.41
C PRO A 346 -5.64 12.20 -16.03
N TYR A 347 -6.32 12.95 -15.16
CA TYR A 347 -7.73 12.73 -14.84
C TYR A 347 -8.46 14.07 -14.67
N ARG A 348 -9.80 14.03 -14.75
CA ARG A 348 -10.62 15.22 -14.53
C ARG A 348 -10.83 15.45 -13.05
N VAL A 349 -10.43 16.61 -12.54
CA VAL A 349 -10.67 17.02 -11.16
C VAL A 349 -12.17 17.28 -10.94
N ARG A 350 -12.72 16.72 -9.86
CA ARG A 350 -14.07 17.01 -9.37
C ARG A 350 -14.01 18.20 -8.40
N SER A 351 -14.84 19.21 -8.60
CA SER A 351 -14.92 20.32 -7.65
C SER A 351 -15.49 19.84 -6.31
N SER A 352 -15.02 20.45 -5.22
CA SER A 352 -15.58 20.22 -3.87
C SER A 352 -17.02 20.74 -3.73
N GLY A 353 -17.49 21.60 -4.65
CA GLY A 353 -18.83 22.17 -4.59
C GLY A 353 -19.04 23.17 -3.44
N LEU A 354 -17.95 23.58 -2.77
CA LEU A 354 -17.92 24.64 -1.78
C LEU A 354 -17.66 26.01 -2.43
#